data_AF-A0A699QAK5-F1
#
_entry.id   AF-A0A699QAK5-F1
#
_cell.length_a   1.000
_cell.length_b   1.000
_cell.length_c   1.000
_cell.angle_alpha   90.00
_cell.angle_beta   90.00
_cell.angle_gamma   90.00
#
_symmetry.space_group_name_H-M   'P 1'
#
loop_
_entity.id
_entity.type
_entity.pdbx_description
1 polymer ?
#
loop_
_entity_poly.entity_id
_entity_poly.type
_entity_poly.pdbx_seq_one_letter_code
_entity_poly.pdbx_strand_id
1 'polypeptide(L)'
;CIQDGIVALAEVEESYKQETRTRVVLIEALQSYSLHDLADTLDAENDGTDENRLLPAMNKIWPFLIACIRNGKPLTTRRCAAVISRLVQICGGDFFSRRFHTDGSHLWKLVGASPFQKKPMNFKERRVLQLPYRSGSMPSEDEPTAEISDLKVQVAVLEMIAEISGNKKSASAFESVVKKVSGIVVGIACSGVAGVRDASVNALRGLASIDPDLIWLLLADVYYSK
;
A
#
# COMPACT_ATOMS: atom_id res chain seq x y z
N CYS A 1 29.86 -13.34 29.09
CA CYS A 1 29.81 -14.79 29.37
C CYS A 1 29.44 -15.55 28.10
N ILE A 2 29.81 -16.84 27.97
CA ILE A 2 29.34 -17.72 26.87
C ILE A 2 27.80 -17.69 26.76
N GLN A 3 27.13 -17.46 27.88
CA GLN A 3 25.69 -17.24 27.99
C GLN A 3 25.15 -16.08 27.11
N ASP A 4 25.87 -14.97 27.00
CA ASP A 4 25.43 -13.80 26.20
C ASP A 4 25.55 -14.09 24.70
N GLY A 5 26.54 -14.90 24.31
CA GLY A 5 26.70 -15.41 22.94
C GLY A 5 25.62 -16.41 22.55
N ILE A 6 25.14 -17.24 23.50
CA ILE A 6 24.04 -18.19 23.28
C ILE A 6 22.71 -17.46 23.12
N VAL A 7 22.47 -16.39 23.88
CA VAL A 7 21.27 -15.54 23.73
C VAL A 7 21.28 -14.83 22.38
N ALA A 8 22.42 -14.24 21.98
CA ALA A 8 22.55 -13.61 20.66
C ALA A 8 22.37 -14.62 19.51
N LEU A 9 22.87 -15.85 19.63
CA LEU A 9 22.65 -16.90 18.63
C LEU A 9 21.18 -17.31 18.55
N ALA A 10 20.50 -17.42 19.69
CA ALA A 10 19.08 -17.77 19.76
C ALA A 10 18.19 -16.68 19.16
N GLU A 11 18.52 -15.40 19.39
CA GLU A 11 17.84 -14.26 18.76
C GLU A 11 18.04 -14.24 17.23
N VAL A 12 19.25 -14.57 16.75
CA VAL A 12 19.55 -14.68 15.32
C VAL A 12 18.78 -15.86 14.70
N GLU A 13 18.73 -17.02 15.37
CA GLU A 13 17.99 -18.19 14.90
C GLU A 13 16.46 -17.94 14.89
N GLU A 14 15.94 -17.23 15.89
CA GLU A 14 14.53 -16.85 15.95
C GLU A 14 14.20 -15.83 14.85
N SER A 15 15.07 -14.84 14.62
CA SER A 15 14.93 -13.88 13.53
C SER A 15 15.00 -14.58 12.16
N TYR A 16 15.87 -15.58 11.99
CA TYR A 16 15.95 -16.40 10.78
C TYR A 16 14.67 -17.23 10.57
N LYS A 17 14.16 -17.90 11.61
CA LYS A 17 12.89 -18.66 11.54
C LYS A 17 11.71 -17.74 11.19
N GLN A 18 11.70 -16.52 11.72
CA GLN A 18 10.68 -15.52 11.41
C GLN A 18 10.73 -15.12 9.94
N GLU A 19 11.93 -14.89 9.40
CA GLU A 19 12.17 -14.56 7.99
C GLU A 19 11.70 -15.69 7.07
N THR A 20 12.11 -16.94 7.35
CA THR A 20 11.74 -18.12 6.54
C THR A 20 10.24 -18.37 6.55
N ARG A 21 9.58 -18.29 7.72
CA ARG A 21 8.12 -18.42 7.82
C ARG A 21 7.39 -17.34 7.03
N THR A 22 7.86 -16.10 7.13
CA THR A 22 7.22 -14.97 6.44
C THR A 22 7.39 -15.07 4.93
N ARG A 23 8.55 -15.57 4.46
CA ARG A 23 8.81 -15.85 3.05
C ARG A 23 7.89 -16.94 2.51
N VAL A 24 7.70 -18.02 3.25
CA VAL A 24 6.77 -19.11 2.88
C VAL A 24 5.34 -18.56 2.73
N VAL A 25 4.87 -17.75 3.68
CA VAL A 25 3.55 -17.09 3.60
C VAL A 25 3.45 -16.16 2.38
N LEU A 26 4.55 -15.51 1.99
CA LEU A 26 4.60 -14.66 0.80
C LEU A 26 4.52 -15.48 -0.49
N ILE A 27 5.26 -16.59 -0.58
CA ILE A 27 5.21 -17.51 -1.73
C ILE A 27 3.81 -18.13 -1.85
N GLU A 28 3.24 -18.62 -0.75
CA GLU A 28 1.89 -19.17 -0.71
C GLU A 28 0.84 -18.13 -1.10
N ALA A 29 0.99 -16.88 -0.63
CA ALA A 29 0.13 -15.79 -1.04
C ALA A 29 0.26 -15.54 -2.56
N LEU A 30 1.48 -15.44 -3.09
CA LEU A 30 1.73 -15.22 -4.52
C LEU A 30 1.18 -16.36 -5.40
N GLN A 31 1.32 -17.62 -4.98
CA GLN A 31 0.76 -18.80 -5.65
C GLN A 31 -0.78 -18.77 -5.63
N SER A 32 -1.39 -18.44 -4.49
CA SER A 32 -2.85 -18.29 -4.37
C SER A 32 -3.43 -17.14 -5.20
N TYR A 33 -2.57 -16.24 -5.69
CA TYR A 33 -2.93 -15.08 -6.52
C TYR A 33 -2.63 -15.28 -8.01
N SER A 34 -2.43 -16.54 -8.45
CA SER A 34 -2.16 -16.93 -9.84
C SER A 34 -0.94 -16.22 -10.46
N LEU A 35 0.00 -15.79 -9.63
CA LEU A 35 1.27 -15.19 -10.07
C LEU A 35 2.35 -16.28 -10.08
N HIS A 36 2.14 -17.31 -10.89
CA HIS A 36 2.98 -18.51 -10.90
C HIS A 36 4.41 -18.21 -11.36
N ASP A 37 4.60 -17.43 -12.43
CA ASP A 37 5.93 -16.97 -12.87
C ASP A 37 6.73 -16.27 -11.75
N LEU A 38 6.04 -15.53 -10.88
CA LEU A 38 6.63 -14.79 -9.77
C LEU A 38 6.97 -15.70 -8.58
N ALA A 39 6.10 -16.67 -8.28
CA ALA A 39 6.36 -17.69 -7.27
C ALA A 39 7.52 -18.59 -7.71
N ASP A 40 7.54 -19.01 -8.97
CA ASP A 40 8.55 -19.88 -9.56
C ASP A 40 9.92 -19.19 -9.63
N THR A 41 9.96 -17.87 -9.89
CA THR A 41 11.21 -17.09 -9.79
C THR A 41 11.72 -17.03 -8.35
N LEU A 42 10.82 -16.88 -7.36
CA LEU A 42 11.19 -16.81 -5.95
C LEU A 42 11.69 -18.15 -5.38
N ASP A 43 11.19 -19.25 -5.95
CA ASP A 43 11.49 -20.64 -5.57
C ASP A 43 12.76 -21.16 -6.27
N ALA A 44 12.92 -20.89 -7.57
CA ALA A 44 14.09 -21.30 -8.36
C ALA A 44 15.39 -20.54 -7.99
N GLU A 45 15.30 -19.32 -7.47
CA GLU A 45 16.48 -18.52 -7.06
C GLU A 45 17.03 -18.92 -5.66
N ASN A 46 16.50 -19.98 -5.04
CA ASN A 46 16.90 -20.51 -3.72
C ASN A 46 18.15 -21.42 -3.73
N ASP A 47 18.65 -21.81 -4.90
CA ASP A 47 19.84 -22.66 -4.98
C ASP A 47 21.13 -21.82 -4.83
N GLY A 48 21.61 -21.70 -3.59
CA GLY A 48 22.99 -21.33 -3.23
C GLY A 48 23.39 -19.87 -3.44
N THR A 49 23.24 -19.03 -2.41
CA THR A 49 24.29 -18.16 -1.80
C THR A 49 23.66 -17.05 -0.94
N ASP A 50 24.25 -16.89 0.25
CA ASP A 50 23.74 -16.27 1.48
C ASP A 50 23.92 -14.73 1.54
N GLU A 51 23.86 -14.03 0.40
CA GLU A 51 24.00 -12.57 0.36
C GLU A 51 22.67 -11.90 -0.01
N ASN A 52 21.87 -11.53 0.99
CA ASN A 52 20.82 -10.49 0.98
C ASN A 52 20.15 -10.17 -0.39
N ARG A 53 19.66 -11.19 -1.10
CA ARG A 53 19.07 -11.08 -2.45
C ARG A 53 17.66 -10.48 -2.48
N LEU A 54 17.12 -10.16 -1.29
CA LEU A 54 15.78 -9.61 -1.11
C LEU A 54 15.60 -8.25 -1.81
N LEU A 55 16.59 -7.35 -1.73
CA LEU A 55 16.50 -6.03 -2.35
C LEU A 55 16.54 -6.10 -3.89
N PRO A 56 17.45 -6.86 -4.54
CA PRO A 56 17.39 -7.11 -5.98
C PRO A 56 16.06 -7.74 -6.44
N ALA A 57 15.56 -8.76 -5.73
CA ALA A 57 14.27 -9.38 -6.06
C ALA A 57 13.12 -8.37 -5.95
N MET A 58 13.08 -7.60 -4.85
CA MET A 58 12.10 -6.54 -4.65
C MET A 58 12.17 -5.47 -5.75
N ASN A 59 13.38 -5.11 -6.22
CA ASN A 59 13.53 -4.18 -7.32
C ASN A 59 12.85 -4.70 -8.61
N LYS A 60 12.94 -6.01 -8.89
CA LYS A 60 12.25 -6.64 -10.03
C LYS A 60 10.73 -6.66 -9.83
N ILE A 61 10.25 -6.89 -8.61
CA ILE A 61 8.83 -7.06 -8.30
C ILE A 61 8.06 -5.73 -8.24
N TRP A 62 8.71 -4.67 -7.77
CA TRP A 62 8.07 -3.37 -7.52
C TRP A 62 7.26 -2.81 -8.71
N PRO A 63 7.77 -2.79 -9.96
CA PRO A 63 7.00 -2.31 -11.10
C PRO A 63 5.68 -3.06 -11.33
N PHE A 64 5.64 -4.37 -11.04
CA PHE A 64 4.43 -5.18 -11.17
C PHE A 64 3.38 -4.81 -10.13
N LEU A 65 3.80 -4.57 -8.88
CA LEU A 65 2.91 -4.10 -7.82
C LEU A 65 2.30 -2.74 -8.18
N ILE A 66 3.11 -1.82 -8.70
CA ILE A 66 2.64 -0.51 -9.16
C ILE A 66 1.71 -0.64 -10.37
N ALA A 67 2.00 -1.53 -11.32
CA ALA A 67 1.11 -1.80 -12.46
C ALA A 67 -0.26 -2.34 -12.00
N CYS A 68 -0.27 -3.24 -11.02
CA CYS A 68 -1.51 -3.74 -10.41
C CYS A 68 -2.34 -2.62 -9.76
N ILE A 69 -1.70 -1.72 -9.00
CA ILE A 69 -2.34 -0.55 -8.40
C ILE A 69 -2.92 0.38 -9.48
N ARG A 70 -2.16 0.61 -10.57
CA ARG A 70 -2.59 1.45 -11.70
C ARG A 70 -3.78 0.88 -12.47
N ASN A 71 -3.93 -0.45 -12.51
CA ASN A 71 -5.07 -1.11 -13.15
C ASN A 71 -6.39 -0.83 -12.41
N GLY A 72 -6.34 -0.40 -11.15
CA GLY A 72 -7.50 0.09 -10.41
C GLY A 72 -8.52 -0.98 -10.03
N LYS A 73 -8.24 -2.27 -10.24
CA LYS A 73 -9.12 -3.38 -9.83
C LYS A 73 -9.17 -3.45 -8.30
N PRO A 74 -10.32 -3.23 -7.64
CA PRO A 74 -10.37 -3.04 -6.18
C PRO A 74 -9.75 -4.19 -5.37
N LEU A 75 -10.04 -5.45 -5.73
CA LEU A 75 -9.49 -6.63 -5.03
C LEU A 75 -7.97 -6.73 -5.18
N THR A 76 -7.47 -6.50 -6.39
CA THR A 76 -6.03 -6.53 -6.67
C THR A 76 -5.32 -5.40 -5.92
N THR A 77 -5.86 -4.18 -5.98
CA THR A 77 -5.28 -3.02 -5.29
C THR A 77 -5.18 -3.24 -3.79
N ARG A 78 -6.22 -3.77 -3.15
CA ARG A 78 -6.21 -4.07 -1.71
C ARG A 78 -5.15 -5.10 -1.35
N ARG A 79 -5.02 -6.16 -2.15
CA ARG A 79 -3.99 -7.20 -1.95
C ARG A 79 -2.58 -6.64 -2.16
N CYS A 80 -2.37 -5.83 -3.20
CA CYS A 80 -1.09 -5.18 -3.46
C CYS A 80 -0.70 -4.22 -2.33
N ALA A 81 -1.63 -3.46 -1.76
CA ALA A 81 -1.36 -2.60 -0.60
C ALA A 81 -0.86 -3.42 0.61
N ALA A 82 -1.51 -4.55 0.92
CA ALA A 82 -1.08 -5.44 2.00
C ALA A 82 0.30 -6.07 1.73
N VAL A 83 0.56 -6.49 0.49
CA VAL A 83 1.86 -7.04 0.07
C VAL A 83 2.96 -5.98 0.18
N ILE A 84 2.70 -4.75 -0.26
CA ILE A 84 3.64 -3.62 -0.13
C ILE A 84 3.98 -3.38 1.33
N SER A 85 2.98 -3.29 2.23
CA SER A 85 3.24 -3.09 3.66
C SER A 85 4.20 -4.13 4.23
N ARG A 86 3.92 -5.42 3.97
CA ARG A 86 4.77 -6.53 4.44
C ARG A 86 6.18 -6.45 3.87
N LEU A 87 6.31 -6.20 2.57
CA LEU A 87 7.61 -6.14 1.90
C LEU A 87 8.47 -4.99 2.43
N VAL A 88 7.86 -3.82 2.69
CA VAL A 88 8.56 -2.66 3.25
C VAL A 88 9.04 -2.94 4.68
N GLN A 89 8.23 -3.63 5.49
CA GLN A 89 8.63 -4.04 6.85
C GLN A 89 9.78 -5.06 6.85
N ILE A 90 9.81 -5.98 5.89
CA ILE A 90 10.86 -7.01 5.77
C ILE A 90 12.16 -6.39 5.24
N CYS A 91 12.09 -5.63 4.15
CA CYS A 91 13.27 -5.11 3.45
C CYS A 91 13.83 -3.82 4.06
N GLY A 92 13.12 -3.21 5.02
CA GLY A 92 13.47 -1.92 5.61
C GLY A 92 13.04 -0.73 4.75
N GLY A 93 12.89 0.44 5.40
CA GLY A 93 12.27 1.60 4.78
C GLY A 93 13.12 2.35 3.74
N ASP A 94 14.43 2.45 3.96
CA ASP A 94 15.33 3.33 3.17
C ASP A 94 15.31 2.98 1.67
N PHE A 95 15.22 1.70 1.37
CA PHE A 95 15.11 1.19 0.01
C PHE A 95 13.87 1.73 -0.71
N PHE A 96 12.75 1.91 -0.01
CA PHE A 96 11.49 2.35 -0.60
C PHE A 96 11.30 3.87 -0.59
N SER A 97 12.11 4.63 0.16
CA SER A 97 11.97 6.09 0.21
C SER A 97 11.98 6.72 -1.19
N ARG A 98 12.91 6.32 -2.07
CA ARG A 98 12.94 6.77 -3.48
C ARG A 98 11.76 6.24 -4.30
N ARG A 99 11.30 5.02 -4.03
CA ARG A 99 10.19 4.39 -4.76
C ARG A 99 8.85 5.02 -4.44
N PHE A 100 8.58 5.34 -3.17
CA PHE A 100 7.39 6.09 -2.78
C PHE A 100 7.44 7.52 -3.29
N HIS A 101 8.62 8.14 -3.41
CA HIS A 101 8.77 9.44 -4.05
C HIS A 101 8.34 9.40 -5.53
N THR A 102 8.85 8.43 -6.30
CA THR A 102 8.57 8.30 -7.74
C THR A 102 7.17 7.74 -8.03
N ASP A 103 6.81 6.62 -7.42
CA ASP A 103 5.61 5.84 -7.78
C ASP A 103 4.44 6.05 -6.81
N GLY A 104 4.69 6.63 -5.62
CA GLY A 104 3.68 6.76 -4.57
C GLY A 104 2.46 7.57 -5.00
N SER A 105 2.59 8.44 -6.00
CA SER A 105 1.43 9.19 -6.55
C SER A 105 0.29 8.28 -7.01
N HIS A 106 0.56 7.06 -7.45
CA HIS A 106 -0.46 6.07 -7.82
C HIS A 106 -1.24 5.56 -6.61
N LEU A 107 -0.58 5.39 -5.47
CA LEU A 107 -1.19 4.98 -4.20
C LEU A 107 -2.01 6.12 -3.59
N TRP A 108 -1.44 7.32 -3.51
CA TRP A 108 -2.06 8.45 -2.83
C TRP A 108 -3.35 8.91 -3.53
N LYS A 109 -3.42 8.77 -4.86
CA LYS A 109 -4.63 9.04 -5.64
C LYS A 109 -5.81 8.16 -5.25
N LEU A 110 -5.56 6.94 -4.78
CA LEU A 110 -6.63 6.02 -4.35
C LEU A 110 -7.30 6.51 -3.07
N VAL A 111 -6.56 7.18 -2.20
CA VAL A 111 -7.08 7.72 -0.94
C VAL A 111 -7.74 9.09 -1.14
N GLY A 112 -7.18 9.92 -2.04
CA GLY A 112 -7.70 11.25 -2.34
C GLY A 112 -8.85 11.30 -3.35
N ALA A 113 -9.19 10.19 -4.02
CA ALA A 113 -10.33 10.13 -4.92
C ALA A 113 -11.63 10.16 -4.11
N SER A 114 -12.29 11.32 -4.08
CA SER A 114 -13.63 11.42 -3.48
C SER A 114 -14.58 10.44 -4.17
N PRO A 115 -15.35 9.61 -3.43
CA PRO A 115 -16.36 8.74 -4.02
C PRO A 115 -17.42 9.53 -4.80
N PHE A 116 -17.60 10.82 -4.47
CA PHE A 116 -18.56 11.73 -5.08
C PHE A 116 -18.00 12.55 -6.26
N GLN A 117 -16.73 12.37 -6.64
CA GLN A 117 -16.13 13.05 -7.78
C GLN A 117 -15.56 12.06 -8.81
N LYS A 118 -16.37 11.12 -9.28
CA LYS A 118 -16.12 10.50 -10.59
C LYS A 118 -16.45 11.53 -11.68
N LYS A 119 -15.54 12.49 -11.92
CA LYS A 119 -15.48 13.10 -13.25
C LYS A 119 -15.15 11.95 -14.21
N PRO A 120 -15.95 11.68 -15.25
CA PRO A 120 -15.64 10.62 -16.18
C PRO A 120 -14.26 10.92 -16.77
N MET A 121 -13.32 9.99 -16.58
CA MET A 121 -12.07 10.01 -17.31
C MET A 121 -12.43 10.04 -18.79
N ASN A 122 -12.12 11.18 -19.42
CA ASN A 122 -12.31 11.40 -20.83
C ASN A 122 -11.30 10.49 -21.55
N PHE A 123 -11.70 9.24 -21.83
CA PHE A 123 -11.05 8.37 -22.81
C PHE A 123 -11.27 8.98 -24.19
N LYS A 124 -10.58 10.10 -24.47
CA LYS A 124 -10.29 10.46 -25.85
C LYS A 124 -9.30 9.42 -26.35
N GLU A 125 -9.83 8.57 -27.23
CA GLU A 125 -9.19 7.58 -28.11
C GLU A 125 -9.46 6.11 -27.77
N ARG A 126 -10.69 5.68 -28.06
CA ARG A 126 -10.94 4.69 -29.12
C ARG A 126 -12.40 4.81 -29.54
N ARG A 127 -12.63 5.58 -30.62
CA ARG A 127 -13.86 5.46 -31.41
C ARG A 127 -13.89 4.06 -31.99
N VAL A 128 -14.70 3.18 -31.42
CA VAL A 128 -15.29 2.07 -32.16
C VAL A 128 -16.79 2.34 -32.17
N LEU A 129 -17.29 2.59 -33.38
CA LEU A 129 -18.68 2.88 -33.69
C LEU A 129 -19.63 1.89 -32.99
N GLN A 130 -20.55 2.39 -32.16
CA GLN A 130 -21.72 1.63 -31.75
C GLN A 130 -22.94 2.15 -32.51
N LEU A 131 -23.62 1.22 -33.19
CA LEU A 131 -24.77 1.47 -34.05
C LEU A 131 -26.01 1.81 -33.22
N PRO A 132 -26.87 2.73 -33.72
CA PRO A 132 -28.00 3.26 -32.97
C PRO A 132 -29.22 2.34 -33.12
N TYR A 133 -29.28 1.23 -32.38
CA TYR A 133 -30.55 0.53 -32.17
C TYR A 133 -30.50 -0.40 -30.95
N ARG A 134 -30.45 0.17 -29.74
CA ARG A 134 -30.92 -0.53 -28.54
C ARG A 134 -31.38 0.47 -27.48
N SER A 135 -32.46 1.18 -27.79
CA SER A 135 -33.25 1.89 -26.80
C SER A 135 -34.02 0.84 -25.99
N GLY A 136 -33.58 0.60 -24.76
CA GLY A 136 -34.30 -0.16 -23.75
C GLY A 136 -33.91 0.40 -22.39
N SER A 137 -34.73 1.30 -21.85
CA SER A 137 -34.60 1.78 -20.48
C SER A 137 -34.84 0.63 -19.52
N MET A 138 -33.85 0.33 -18.67
CA MET A 138 -34.02 -0.43 -17.42
C MET A 138 -33.30 0.37 -16.32
N PRO A 139 -33.76 0.28 -15.06
CA PRO A 139 -33.43 1.24 -14.01
C PRO A 139 -31.95 1.15 -13.62
N SER A 140 -31.37 2.29 -13.26
CA SER A 140 -30.03 2.43 -12.71
C SER A 140 -29.89 1.71 -11.35
N GLU A 141 -29.29 0.53 -11.36
CA GLU A 141 -28.82 -0.21 -10.16
C GLU A 141 -27.32 0.01 -9.88
N ASP A 142 -26.68 0.95 -10.58
CA ASP A 142 -25.26 1.26 -10.45
C ASP A 142 -25.01 2.46 -9.50
N GLU A 143 -24.94 2.24 -8.19
CA GLU A 143 -24.24 3.20 -7.29
C GLU A 143 -23.72 2.66 -5.93
N PRO A 144 -24.34 1.67 -5.24
CA PRO A 144 -23.85 1.26 -3.90
C PRO A 144 -22.59 0.38 -3.90
N THR A 145 -22.46 -0.52 -4.89
CA THR A 145 -21.40 -1.55 -4.90
C THR A 145 -20.04 -0.98 -5.28
N ALA A 146 -20.02 -0.03 -6.21
CA ALA A 146 -18.83 0.69 -6.63
C ALA A 146 -18.28 1.55 -5.49
N GLU A 147 -19.14 2.29 -4.78
CA GLU A 147 -18.76 3.12 -3.63
C GLU A 147 -18.17 2.31 -2.48
N ILE A 148 -18.80 1.18 -2.12
CA ILE A 148 -18.27 0.28 -1.09
C ILE A 148 -16.92 -0.30 -1.51
N SER A 149 -16.71 -0.58 -2.80
CA SER A 149 -15.43 -1.09 -3.31
C SER A 149 -14.32 -0.04 -3.23
N ASP A 150 -14.66 1.23 -3.51
CA ASP A 150 -13.74 2.36 -3.46
C ASP A 150 -13.33 2.67 -1.99
N LEU A 151 -14.28 2.67 -1.05
CA LEU A 151 -13.99 2.81 0.38
C LEU A 151 -13.08 1.69 0.91
N LYS A 152 -13.34 0.43 0.51
CA LYS A 152 -12.49 -0.71 0.91
C LYS A 152 -11.07 -0.60 0.37
N VAL A 153 -10.88 0.03 -0.80
CA VAL A 153 -9.56 0.34 -1.35
C VAL A 153 -8.89 1.44 -0.53
N GLN A 154 -9.61 2.52 -0.22
CA GLN A 154 -9.09 3.61 0.63
C GLN A 154 -8.64 3.08 2.00
N VAL A 155 -9.46 2.27 2.65
CA VAL A 155 -9.12 1.62 3.93
C VAL A 155 -7.83 0.81 3.80
N ALA A 156 -7.70 -0.04 2.79
CA ALA A 156 -6.50 -0.87 2.62
C ALA A 156 -5.22 -0.05 2.40
N VAL A 157 -5.31 1.08 1.68
CA VAL A 157 -4.16 1.97 1.49
C VAL A 157 -3.83 2.73 2.78
N LEU A 158 -4.84 3.15 3.55
CA LEU A 158 -4.64 3.78 4.87
C LEU A 158 -4.02 2.80 5.87
N GLU A 159 -4.48 1.55 5.90
CA GLU A 159 -3.90 0.48 6.72
C GLU A 159 -2.44 0.22 6.34
N MET A 160 -2.13 0.13 5.04
CA MET A 160 -0.74 0.04 4.57
C MET A 160 0.11 1.22 5.05
N ILE A 161 -0.41 2.45 5.01
CA ILE A 161 0.30 3.63 5.55
C ILE A 161 0.52 3.47 7.05
N ALA A 162 -0.50 3.09 7.81
CA ALA A 162 -0.42 2.91 9.26
C ALA A 162 0.63 1.86 9.65
N GLU A 163 0.64 0.72 8.97
CA GLU A 163 1.57 -0.37 9.22
C GLU A 163 3.03 0.02 8.90
N ILE A 164 3.26 0.66 7.75
CA ILE A 164 4.61 1.11 7.35
C ILE A 164 5.13 2.18 8.30
N SER A 165 4.31 3.18 8.61
CA SER A 165 4.72 4.33 9.42
C SER A 165 4.85 4.00 10.90
N GLY A 166 4.01 3.11 11.44
CA GLY A 166 4.04 2.70 12.83
C GLY A 166 5.17 1.73 13.21
N ASN A 167 5.92 1.23 12.24
CA ASN A 167 7.04 0.32 12.47
C ASN A 167 8.39 1.02 12.22
N LYS A 168 9.24 1.05 13.26
CA LYS A 168 10.55 1.73 13.24
C LYS A 168 11.48 1.29 12.10
N LYS A 169 11.38 0.02 11.66
CA LYS A 169 12.21 -0.51 10.56
C LYS A 169 11.76 -0.01 9.18
N SER A 170 10.48 0.31 9.02
CA SER A 170 9.87 0.69 7.75
C SER A 170 9.51 2.17 7.64
N ALA A 171 9.45 2.90 8.75
CA ALA A 171 9.03 4.31 8.80
C ALA A 171 9.83 5.22 7.84
N SER A 172 11.13 4.98 7.68
CA SER A 172 11.99 5.73 6.75
C SER A 172 11.58 5.61 5.27
N ALA A 173 10.71 4.64 4.93
CA ALA A 173 10.10 4.55 3.60
C ALA A 173 9.29 5.79 3.22
N PHE A 174 8.79 6.54 4.20
CA PHE A 174 8.03 7.76 3.96
C PHE A 174 8.83 9.04 4.12
N GLU A 175 10.12 9.00 4.45
CA GLU A 175 10.93 10.19 4.70
C GLU A 175 10.85 11.24 3.58
N SER A 176 10.92 10.81 2.33
CA SER A 176 10.86 11.68 1.14
C SER A 176 9.45 12.19 0.79
N VAL A 177 8.40 11.65 1.42
CA VAL A 177 6.99 11.91 1.09
C VAL A 177 6.11 12.22 2.30
N VAL A 178 6.66 12.25 3.52
CA VAL A 178 5.91 12.33 4.79
C VAL A 178 4.98 13.54 4.82
N LYS A 179 5.45 14.71 4.37
CA LYS A 179 4.63 15.93 4.28
C LYS A 179 3.41 15.76 3.37
N LYS A 180 3.61 15.13 2.21
CA LYS A 180 2.54 14.92 1.23
C LYS A 180 1.53 13.89 1.72
N VAL A 181 2.01 12.75 2.23
CA VAL A 181 1.15 11.67 2.73
C VAL A 181 0.35 12.16 3.94
N SER A 182 1.00 12.86 4.88
CA SER A 182 0.35 13.43 6.06
C SER A 182 -0.75 14.41 5.69
N GLY A 183 -0.51 15.34 4.75
CA GLY A 183 -1.55 16.27 4.30
C GLY A 183 -2.78 15.57 3.71
N ILE A 184 -2.58 14.50 2.94
CA ILE A 184 -3.68 13.70 2.39
C ILE A 184 -4.45 12.99 3.50
N VAL A 185 -3.74 12.30 4.42
CA VAL A 185 -4.37 11.54 5.50
C VAL A 185 -5.12 12.47 6.46
N VAL A 186 -4.56 13.63 6.81
CA VAL A 186 -5.25 14.66 7.62
C VAL A 186 -6.51 15.14 6.91
N GLY A 187 -6.43 15.47 5.61
CA GLY A 187 -7.60 15.90 4.83
C GLY A 187 -8.73 14.86 4.85
N ILE A 188 -8.38 13.58 4.77
CA ILE A 188 -9.36 12.47 4.81
C ILE A 188 -9.92 12.29 6.22
N ALA A 189 -9.08 12.28 7.26
CA ALA A 189 -9.54 12.17 8.64
C ALA A 189 -10.51 13.30 9.01
N CYS A 190 -10.29 14.50 8.47
CA CYS A 190 -11.14 15.67 8.68
C CYS A 190 -12.35 15.78 7.72
N SER A 191 -12.45 14.89 6.72
CA SER A 191 -13.52 14.94 5.70
C SER A 191 -14.89 14.48 6.21
N GLY A 192 -14.96 13.80 7.36
CA GLY A 192 -16.20 13.31 7.94
C GLY A 192 -16.75 12.01 7.32
N VAL A 193 -16.02 11.37 6.38
CA VAL A 193 -16.44 10.10 5.77
C VAL A 193 -16.30 8.95 6.77
N ALA A 194 -17.42 8.48 7.31
CA ALA A 194 -17.45 7.46 8.37
C ALA A 194 -16.73 6.15 7.98
N GLY A 195 -16.79 5.74 6.71
CA GLY A 195 -16.23 4.47 6.22
C GLY A 195 -14.70 4.38 6.22
N VAL A 196 -13.99 5.51 6.33
CA VAL A 196 -12.50 5.57 6.35
C VAL A 196 -11.94 6.20 7.61
N ARG A 197 -12.79 6.62 8.55
CA ARG A 197 -12.39 7.36 9.74
C ARG A 197 -11.40 6.58 10.61
N ASP A 198 -11.72 5.34 10.95
CA ASP A 198 -10.89 4.58 11.88
C ASP A 198 -9.52 4.24 11.26
N ALA A 199 -9.51 3.88 9.96
CA ALA A 199 -8.28 3.64 9.21
C ALA A 199 -7.43 4.91 9.05
N SER A 200 -8.05 6.06 8.81
CA SER A 200 -7.34 7.34 8.71
C SER A 200 -6.76 7.81 10.05
N VAL A 201 -7.49 7.65 11.15
CA VAL A 201 -6.97 7.91 12.51
C VAL A 201 -5.78 7.00 12.83
N ASN A 202 -5.85 5.71 12.46
CA ASN A 202 -4.73 4.80 12.65
C ASN A 202 -3.51 5.19 11.80
N ALA A 203 -3.73 5.60 10.55
CA ALA A 203 -2.68 6.10 9.68
C ALA A 203 -2.04 7.39 10.23
N LEU A 204 -2.83 8.32 10.78
CA LEU A 204 -2.30 9.51 11.46
C LEU A 204 -1.45 9.14 12.67
N ARG A 205 -1.87 8.16 13.46
CA ARG A 205 -1.08 7.68 14.61
C ARG A 205 0.27 7.14 14.18
N GLY A 206 0.31 6.38 13.08
CA GLY A 206 1.56 5.89 12.50
C GLY A 206 2.44 7.03 12.00
N LEU A 207 1.89 7.99 11.26
CA LEU A 207 2.65 9.14 10.74
C LEU A 207 3.16 10.08 11.85
N ALA A 208 2.39 10.25 12.93
CA ALA A 208 2.81 11.01 14.10
C ALA A 208 3.98 10.34 14.86
N SER A 209 4.22 9.05 14.64
CA SER A 209 5.42 8.38 15.15
C SER A 209 6.70 8.72 14.37
N ILE A 210 6.55 9.28 13.16
CA ILE A 210 7.66 9.79 12.33
C ILE A 210 7.92 11.26 12.64
N ASP A 211 6.87 12.09 12.52
CA ASP A 211 6.95 13.54 12.71
C ASP A 211 5.66 14.04 13.40
N PRO A 212 5.63 14.10 14.75
CA PRO A 212 4.46 14.54 15.49
C PRO A 212 4.15 16.03 15.27
N ASP A 213 5.17 16.87 15.12
CA ASP A 213 5.02 18.32 14.97
C ASP A 213 4.32 18.66 13.65
N LEU A 214 4.72 18.01 12.56
CA LEU A 214 4.06 18.13 11.26
C LEU A 214 2.56 17.78 11.35
N ILE A 215 2.21 16.68 12.01
CA ILE A 215 0.82 16.24 12.14
C ILE A 215 0.01 17.27 12.95
N TRP A 216 0.57 17.76 14.05
CA TRP A 216 -0.06 18.82 14.86
C TRP A 216 -0.28 20.09 14.06
N LEU A 217 0.71 20.55 13.30
CA LEU A 217 0.58 21.75 12.46
C LEU A 217 -0.50 21.58 11.39
N LEU A 218 -0.53 20.43 10.70
CA LEU A 218 -1.54 20.15 9.67
C LEU A 218 -2.96 20.08 10.26
N LEU A 219 -3.13 19.48 11.45
CA LEU A 219 -4.42 19.45 12.14
C LEU A 219 -4.86 20.85 12.60
N ALA A 220 -3.93 21.65 13.11
CA ALA A 220 -4.19 23.03 13.50
C ALA A 220 -4.61 23.87 12.30
N ASP A 221 -3.91 23.75 11.17
CA ASP A 221 -4.27 24.44 9.92
C ASP A 221 -5.71 24.13 9.50
N VAL A 222 -6.14 22.86 9.55
CA VAL A 222 -7.53 22.49 9.22
C VAL A 222 -8.53 23.03 10.25
N TYR A 223 -8.19 23.01 11.53
CA TYR A 223 -9.08 23.48 12.60
C TYR A 223 -9.29 25.01 12.55
N TYR A 224 -8.22 25.77 12.32
CA TYR A 224 -8.25 27.24 12.30
C TYR A 224 -8.58 27.84 10.92
N SER A 225 -8.66 27.03 9.87
CA SER A 225 -9.17 27.46 8.56
C SER A 225 -10.70 27.52 8.47
N LYS A 226 -11.41 27.23 9.57
CA LYS A 226 -12.87 27.32 9.67
C LYS A 226 -13.33 28.66 10.23
#